data_AF-A0A7J2LCT3-F1
#
_entry.id   AF-A0A7J2LCT3-F1
#
_cell.length_a   1.000
_cell.length_b   1.000
_cell.length_c   1.000
_cell.angle_alpha   90.00
_cell.angle_beta   90.00
_cell.angle_gamma   90.00
#
_symmetry.space_group_name_H-M   'P 1'
#
loop_
_entity.id
_entity.type
_entity.pdbx_description
1 polymer ?
#
loop_
_entity_poly.entity_id
_entity_poly.type
_entity_poly.pdbx_seq_one_letter_code
_entity_poly.pdbx_strand_id
1 'polypeptide(L)'
;MKGVKMCGIAGYFGENWENILRKALNLMKHRGRDSLKIEKVEKGGIGYLLHSISGFVPQPLIDGDFWFVGNLEIYNWRDIADKFGIEAENDAELAFELLMRKGVSACRLFSGQYAIAFSDSSKIYLIRDRVGIAPLFYSVNPFSFASERKAFPKLRELHPRYSLIFEDGEIETLYRGFFTGRKVKDPVKELDRALREAVRRRIWDEQWLLFSGGVDSALLASYLIEEGANFKAIVVGLERSPDIVRAEKVAREMNIKLEKIVLKRETILKRVGKICKLIESSDPVKVEASLVTYFASLNCPKVAFSGIGADEIFGGQARMHRSRTLECIWALRNIYERSTYTNNVCGFAGGTELRFPYLDEKVIEISIGLDDSWKEDKKILRELAKIRGIKGYLEHRKAPQHGSGISTIIPKPKPEYLSKFWPKNIKLGALISGGKDSWYALHIMHRLNYEIACIISILPRKESMLFHVPMVEMVREQAKAAGIPLIMKKAGENEEEILRKVIEEAVNKFSIEGVVSGAISSQYQRKRFEDACEKTGVASFSPLWGVDQKTYLRKVCRELKFIIVEVAAEGLEREWVGKEIGPSEAESLITLSKKYGFNPAGEGGEYETFVIDAPLFSKPIRLELEKI
;
A
#
# COMPACT_ATOMS: atom_id res chain seq x y z
N MET A 1 -24.81 21.93 9.90
CA MET A 1 -23.45 22.15 9.36
C MET A 1 -22.74 20.81 9.36
N LYS A 2 -22.10 20.41 8.26
CA LYS A 2 -21.22 19.23 8.32
C LYS A 2 -19.93 19.70 9.03
N GLY A 3 -19.37 18.91 9.96
CA GLY A 3 -18.04 19.17 10.57
C GLY A 3 -16.95 18.25 9.99
N VAL A 4 -15.81 18.79 9.53
CA VAL A 4 -14.71 17.97 8.96
C VAL A 4 -13.92 17.33 10.10
N LYS A 5 -13.72 16.02 10.05
CA LYS A 5 -13.07 15.26 11.13
C LYS A 5 -11.63 14.87 10.79
N MET A 6 -10.68 15.80 10.97
CA MET A 6 -9.28 15.37 11.09
C MET A 6 -8.99 14.92 12.52
N CYS A 7 -8.82 13.61 12.68
CA CYS A 7 -8.64 12.97 13.97
C CYS A 7 -7.42 12.04 14.04
N GLY A 8 -6.93 11.86 15.25
CA GLY A 8 -6.01 10.79 15.61
C GLY A 8 -6.54 10.05 16.82
N ILE A 9 -6.46 8.71 16.80
CA ILE A 9 -6.89 7.87 17.91
C ILE A 9 -5.68 7.15 18.51
N ALA A 10 -5.69 6.94 19.82
CA ALA A 10 -4.73 6.09 20.50
C ALA A 10 -5.34 5.43 21.74
N GLY A 11 -4.81 4.28 22.13
CA GLY A 11 -5.11 3.64 23.41
C GLY A 11 -3.91 2.87 23.92
N TYR A 12 -3.77 2.81 25.24
CA TYR A 12 -2.68 2.10 25.89
C TYR A 12 -3.17 1.43 27.17
N PHE A 13 -2.92 0.13 27.28
CA PHE A 13 -3.45 -0.74 28.34
C PHE A 13 -2.27 -1.39 29.06
N GLY A 14 -1.80 -0.69 30.10
CA GLY A 14 -0.64 -1.08 30.88
C GLY A 14 -0.29 -0.04 31.94
N GLU A 15 0.81 -0.26 32.65
CA GLU A 15 1.28 0.67 33.68
C GLU A 15 1.63 2.04 33.09
N ASN A 16 1.46 3.10 33.89
CA ASN A 16 1.77 4.48 33.53
C ASN A 16 1.09 4.93 32.22
N TRP A 17 -0.09 4.38 31.92
CA TRP A 17 -0.80 4.59 30.66
C TRP A 17 -1.02 6.07 30.36
N GLU A 18 -1.33 6.91 31.35
CA GLU A 18 -1.68 8.30 31.12
C GLU A 18 -0.52 9.08 30.49
N ASN A 19 0.68 8.96 31.07
CA ASN A 19 1.87 9.65 30.57
C ASN A 19 2.29 9.11 29.20
N ILE A 20 2.21 7.80 28.99
CA ILE A 20 2.59 7.16 27.73
C ILE A 20 1.62 7.56 26.61
N LEU A 21 0.31 7.51 26.88
CA LEU A 21 -0.73 7.92 25.96
C LEU A 21 -0.64 9.42 25.61
N ARG A 22 -0.39 10.28 26.60
CA ARG A 22 -0.23 11.73 26.36
C ARG A 22 0.99 12.02 25.47
N LYS A 23 2.11 11.31 25.66
CA LYS A 23 3.29 11.41 24.77
C LYS A 23 2.96 10.95 23.36
N ALA A 24 2.25 9.82 23.21
CA ALA A 24 1.85 9.27 21.93
C ALA A 24 0.94 10.22 21.13
N LEU A 25 -0.07 10.79 21.78
CA LEU A 25 -0.96 11.80 21.17
C LEU A 25 -0.18 13.06 20.77
N ASN A 26 0.79 13.50 21.56
CA ASN A 26 1.64 14.63 21.19
C ASN A 26 2.48 14.38 19.93
N LEU A 27 2.97 13.15 19.71
CA LEU A 27 3.68 12.77 18.48
C LEU A 27 2.77 12.84 17.23
N MET A 28 1.47 12.62 17.43
CA MET A 28 0.45 12.68 16.38
C MET A 28 -0.33 14.00 16.32
N LYS A 29 0.04 15.03 17.11
CA LYS A 29 -0.72 16.29 17.24
C LYS A 29 -1.02 16.99 15.90
N HIS A 30 -0.24 16.72 14.86
CA HIS A 30 -0.50 17.25 13.52
C HIS A 30 -1.83 16.77 12.92
N ARG A 31 -2.38 15.63 13.38
CA ARG A 31 -3.67 15.07 12.96
C ARG A 31 -4.89 15.78 13.54
N GLY A 32 -4.75 16.40 14.71
CA GLY A 32 -5.83 17.11 15.40
C GLY A 32 -5.24 18.21 16.26
N ARG A 33 -5.35 19.46 15.80
CA ARG A 33 -4.65 20.62 16.36
C ARG A 33 -5.46 21.37 17.41
N ASP A 34 -6.76 21.10 17.50
CA ASP A 34 -7.70 21.98 18.18
C ASP A 34 -8.00 21.48 19.59
N SER A 35 -8.18 20.16 19.76
CA SER A 35 -8.33 19.57 21.08
C SER A 35 -7.69 18.19 21.20
N LEU A 36 -7.33 17.86 22.44
CA LEU A 36 -6.87 16.55 22.87
C LEU A 36 -7.74 16.15 24.06
N LYS A 37 -8.35 14.97 23.99
CA LYS A 37 -9.12 14.37 25.08
C LYS A 37 -8.55 13.00 25.41
N ILE A 38 -8.42 12.71 26.70
CA ILE A 38 -8.00 11.41 27.22
C ILE A 38 -9.05 10.99 28.23
N GLU A 39 -9.50 9.75 28.13
CA GLU A 39 -10.41 9.13 29.09
C GLU A 39 -9.78 7.87 29.68
N LYS A 40 -9.99 7.70 30.98
CA LYS A 40 -9.61 6.47 31.69
C LYS A 40 -10.63 5.39 31.38
N VAL A 41 -10.17 4.18 31.09
CA VAL A 41 -10.99 2.98 30.91
C VAL A 41 -10.43 1.84 31.76
N GLU A 42 -11.09 0.68 31.75
CA GLU A 42 -10.58 -0.49 32.46
C GLU A 42 -9.15 -0.85 31.97
N LYS A 43 -8.22 -1.06 32.92
CA LYS A 43 -6.83 -1.47 32.67
C LYS A 43 -6.02 -0.51 31.76
N GLY A 44 -6.47 0.72 31.50
CA GLY A 44 -5.77 1.65 30.63
C GLY A 44 -6.44 3.00 30.37
N GLY A 45 -6.16 3.57 29.21
CA GLY A 45 -6.78 4.80 28.75
C GLY A 45 -6.87 4.88 27.24
N ILE A 46 -7.84 5.66 26.77
CA ILE A 46 -8.07 5.95 25.36
C ILE A 46 -8.00 7.46 25.12
N GLY A 47 -7.54 7.82 23.93
CA GLY A 47 -7.15 9.17 23.59
C GLY A 47 -7.60 9.55 22.19
N TYR A 48 -7.97 10.82 22.06
CA TYR A 48 -8.50 11.38 20.84
C TYR A 48 -7.90 12.76 20.58
N LEU A 49 -7.38 12.94 19.36
CA LEU A 49 -7.00 14.23 18.80
C LEU A 49 -8.10 14.68 17.86
N LEU A 50 -8.47 15.95 17.96
CA LEU A 50 -9.49 16.55 17.13
C LEU A 50 -8.96 17.80 16.44
N HIS A 51 -9.32 17.92 15.18
CA HIS A 51 -9.48 19.19 14.52
C HIS A 51 -10.98 19.41 14.29
N SER A 52 -11.57 20.37 14.99
CA SER A 52 -13.01 20.65 14.95
C SER A 52 -13.26 21.89 14.14
N ILE A 53 -14.04 21.75 13.08
CA ILE A 53 -14.57 22.89 12.34
C ILE A 53 -16.09 22.75 12.31
N SER A 54 -16.71 23.10 13.45
CA SER A 54 -18.16 23.17 13.78
C SER A 54 -18.96 21.86 13.83
N GLY A 55 -19.87 21.72 14.81
CA GLY A 55 -20.87 20.63 14.91
C GLY A 55 -20.32 19.26 15.29
N PHE A 56 -19.51 19.18 16.37
CA PHE A 56 -18.78 17.96 16.72
C PHE A 56 -19.15 17.40 18.10
N VAL A 57 -19.19 16.07 18.20
CA VAL A 57 -19.39 15.33 19.45
C VAL A 57 -18.04 14.88 20.02
N PRO A 58 -17.64 15.37 21.21
CA PRO A 58 -16.36 15.07 21.84
C PRO A 58 -16.10 13.56 22.02
N GLN A 59 -15.25 12.97 21.18
CA GLN A 59 -14.72 11.62 21.42
C GLN A 59 -13.57 11.66 22.44
N PRO A 60 -13.35 10.61 23.26
CA PRO A 60 -14.03 9.31 23.26
C PRO A 60 -15.51 9.36 23.70
N LEU A 61 -16.31 8.41 23.20
CA LEU A 61 -17.69 8.17 23.62
C LEU A 61 -17.72 7.00 24.62
N ILE A 62 -18.51 7.13 25.68
CA ILE A 62 -18.62 6.14 26.76
C ILE A 62 -20.10 6.02 27.15
N ASP A 63 -20.60 4.80 27.27
CA ASP A 63 -21.92 4.48 27.80
C ASP A 63 -21.84 3.19 28.65
N GLY A 64 -21.97 3.34 29.96
CA GLY A 64 -21.69 2.26 30.91
C GLY A 64 -20.26 1.72 30.73
N ASP A 65 -20.15 0.42 30.47
CA ASP A 65 -18.88 -0.26 30.22
C ASP A 65 -18.46 -0.27 28.73
N PHE A 66 -19.31 0.26 27.84
CA PHE A 66 -19.00 0.42 26.43
C PHE A 66 -18.19 1.68 26.21
N TRP A 67 -17.16 1.60 25.37
CA TRP A 67 -16.46 2.79 24.92
C TRP A 67 -16.09 2.73 23.45
N PHE A 68 -15.93 3.90 22.85
CA PHE A 68 -15.63 4.07 21.44
C PHE A 68 -14.70 5.26 21.19
N VAL A 69 -13.73 5.04 20.31
CA VAL A 69 -12.92 6.10 19.72
C VAL A 69 -12.61 5.76 18.26
N GLY A 70 -12.80 6.73 17.36
CA GLY A 70 -12.60 6.50 15.93
C GLY A 70 -12.21 7.74 15.12
N ASN A 71 -11.37 7.52 14.12
CA ASN A 71 -11.11 8.45 13.02
C ASN A 71 -11.95 7.99 11.84
N LEU A 72 -13.04 8.69 11.53
CA LEU A 72 -14.07 8.18 10.65
C LEU A 72 -14.78 9.26 9.85
N GLU A 73 -15.14 8.88 8.62
CA GLU A 73 -16.08 9.55 7.72
C GLU A 73 -16.94 8.44 7.08
N ILE A 74 -18.12 8.20 7.64
CA ILE A 74 -19.07 7.19 7.15
C ILE A 74 -20.08 7.89 6.25
N TYR A 75 -19.88 7.88 4.94
CA TYR A 75 -20.66 8.72 4.02
C TYR A 75 -22.15 8.33 3.89
N ASN A 76 -22.51 7.11 4.28
CA ASN A 76 -23.89 6.62 4.28
C ASN A 76 -24.51 6.57 5.69
N TRP A 77 -23.97 7.32 6.66
CA TRP A 77 -24.41 7.26 8.05
C TRP A 77 -25.90 7.59 8.20
N ARG A 78 -26.42 8.61 7.50
CA ARG A 78 -27.84 8.98 7.55
C ARG A 78 -28.75 7.87 7.03
N ASP A 79 -28.38 7.26 5.90
CA ASP A 79 -29.12 6.14 5.31
C ASP A 79 -29.23 4.95 6.31
N ILE A 80 -28.18 4.73 7.11
CA ILE A 80 -28.17 3.71 8.16
C ILE A 80 -29.02 4.16 9.36
N ALA A 81 -28.90 5.42 9.79
CA ALA A 81 -29.65 5.99 10.89
C ALA A 81 -31.17 5.82 10.67
N ASP A 82 -31.64 6.23 9.49
CA ASP A 82 -33.04 6.12 9.08
C ASP A 82 -33.50 4.65 9.05
N LYS A 83 -32.67 3.76 8.49
CA LYS A 83 -32.98 2.32 8.37
C LYS A 83 -33.13 1.61 9.72
N PHE A 84 -32.36 2.02 10.74
CA PHE A 84 -32.34 1.36 12.04
C PHE A 84 -33.03 2.16 13.15
N GLY A 85 -33.66 3.30 12.83
CA GLY A 85 -34.29 4.17 13.81
C GLY A 85 -33.30 4.62 14.88
N ILE A 86 -32.13 5.10 14.45
CA ILE A 86 -31.09 5.64 15.34
C ILE A 86 -31.10 7.16 15.21
N GLU A 87 -31.32 7.84 16.33
CA GLU A 87 -31.12 9.28 16.43
C GLU A 87 -29.63 9.54 16.65
N ALA A 88 -28.93 10.01 15.61
CA ALA A 88 -27.53 10.39 15.67
C ALA A 88 -27.32 11.73 14.96
N GLU A 89 -26.53 12.61 15.54
CA GLU A 89 -26.19 13.91 14.94
C GLU A 89 -25.04 13.80 13.95
N ASN A 90 -24.23 12.75 14.07
CA ASN A 90 -23.09 12.48 13.22
C ASN A 90 -22.75 10.99 13.13
N ASP A 91 -21.79 10.67 12.26
CA ASP A 91 -21.34 9.31 12.00
C ASP A 91 -20.64 8.60 13.17
N ALA A 92 -20.05 9.32 14.13
CA ALA A 92 -19.43 8.68 15.30
C ALA A 92 -20.49 8.18 16.29
N GLU A 93 -21.51 8.98 16.55
CA GLU A 93 -22.65 8.57 17.38
C GLU A 93 -23.41 7.41 16.75
N LEU A 94 -23.69 7.49 15.45
CA LEU A 94 -24.28 6.37 14.73
C LEU A 94 -23.42 5.11 14.87
N ALA A 95 -22.11 5.22 14.63
CA ALA A 95 -21.23 4.07 14.69
C ALA A 95 -21.23 3.45 16.08
N PHE A 96 -21.16 4.26 17.13
CA PHE A 96 -21.16 3.79 18.50
C PHE A 96 -22.47 3.09 18.86
N GLU A 97 -23.62 3.73 18.60
CA GLU A 97 -24.94 3.17 18.85
C GLU A 97 -25.16 1.85 18.09
N LEU A 98 -24.77 1.81 16.81
CA LEU A 98 -24.95 0.61 15.99
C LEU A 98 -24.01 -0.53 16.43
N LEU A 99 -22.80 -0.22 16.89
CA LEU A 99 -21.87 -1.19 17.45
C LEU A 99 -22.38 -1.75 18.78
N MET A 100 -22.97 -0.94 19.65
CA MET A 100 -23.63 -1.44 20.88
C MET A 100 -24.80 -2.37 20.54
N ARG A 101 -25.60 -2.05 19.52
CA ARG A 101 -26.77 -2.86 19.13
C ARG A 101 -26.43 -4.16 18.37
N LYS A 102 -25.37 -4.18 17.56
CA LYS A 102 -25.10 -5.28 16.59
C LYS A 102 -23.69 -5.85 16.67
N GLY A 103 -22.86 -5.35 17.58
CA GLY A 103 -21.44 -5.64 17.64
C GLY A 103 -20.70 -5.24 16.37
N VAL A 104 -19.45 -5.70 16.27
CA VAL A 104 -18.52 -5.37 15.18
C VAL A 104 -18.96 -5.79 13.78
N SER A 105 -19.96 -6.66 13.66
CA SER A 105 -20.57 -7.03 12.38
C SER A 105 -21.23 -5.83 11.68
N ALA A 106 -21.64 -4.82 12.46
CA ALA A 106 -22.21 -3.55 11.98
C ALA A 106 -21.32 -2.85 10.95
N CYS A 107 -19.99 -2.96 11.10
CA CYS A 107 -19.01 -2.37 10.19
C CYS A 107 -19.12 -2.85 8.74
N ARG A 108 -19.89 -3.90 8.44
CA ARG A 108 -20.20 -4.32 7.06
C ARG A 108 -21.15 -3.36 6.34
N LEU A 109 -21.89 -2.54 7.08
CA LEU A 109 -22.85 -1.56 6.54
C LEU A 109 -22.19 -0.21 6.23
N PHE A 110 -21.01 0.06 6.79
CA PHE A 110 -20.33 1.34 6.64
C PHE A 110 -19.69 1.49 5.27
N SER A 111 -20.03 2.58 4.58
CA SER A 111 -19.39 3.03 3.35
C SER A 111 -18.61 4.31 3.66
N GLY A 112 -17.29 4.20 3.77
CA GLY A 112 -16.50 5.30 4.30
C GLY A 112 -15.03 5.00 4.44
N GLN A 113 -14.31 5.98 4.97
CA GLN A 113 -12.93 5.83 5.44
C GLN A 113 -12.96 5.88 6.97
N TYR A 114 -12.50 4.83 7.64
CA TYR A 114 -12.64 4.76 9.09
C TYR A 114 -11.61 3.83 9.74
N ALA A 115 -11.18 4.20 10.94
CA ALA A 115 -10.43 3.38 11.89
C ALA A 115 -11.10 3.54 13.25
N ILE A 116 -11.52 2.43 13.85
CA ILE A 116 -12.36 2.36 15.03
C ILE A 116 -11.68 1.46 16.07
N ALA A 117 -11.65 1.93 17.31
CA ALA A 117 -11.47 1.12 18.50
C ALA A 117 -12.76 1.17 19.33
N PHE A 118 -13.30 0.00 19.65
CA PHE A 118 -14.56 -0.17 20.39
C PHE A 118 -14.39 -1.25 21.44
N SER A 119 -15.05 -1.12 22.59
CA SER A 119 -15.10 -2.16 23.60
C SER A 119 -16.52 -2.38 24.09
N ASP A 120 -16.83 -3.64 24.32
CA ASP A 120 -18.10 -4.14 24.86
C ASP A 120 -17.96 -4.65 26.30
N SER A 121 -17.15 -3.95 27.12
CA SER A 121 -16.70 -4.29 28.48
C SER A 121 -15.57 -5.33 28.56
N SER A 122 -15.70 -6.49 27.91
CA SER A 122 -14.74 -7.59 28.04
C SER A 122 -13.67 -7.59 26.96
N LYS A 123 -14.04 -7.19 25.73
CA LYS A 123 -13.16 -7.27 24.57
C LYS A 123 -12.88 -5.88 24.03
N ILE A 124 -11.72 -5.75 23.39
CA ILE A 124 -11.36 -4.57 22.61
C ILE A 124 -11.27 -4.97 21.14
N TYR A 125 -12.00 -4.23 20.31
CA TYR A 125 -12.09 -4.44 18.88
C TYR A 125 -11.38 -3.33 18.13
N LEU A 126 -10.45 -3.68 17.26
CA LEU A 126 -9.83 -2.75 16.31
C LEU A 126 -10.25 -3.09 14.89
N ILE A 127 -10.81 -2.11 14.18
CA ILE A 127 -11.40 -2.30 12.85
C ILE A 127 -11.13 -1.07 12.00
N ARG A 128 -10.80 -1.28 10.72
CA ARG A 128 -10.70 -0.20 9.74
C ARG A 128 -11.46 -0.49 8.46
N ASP A 129 -11.55 0.49 7.56
CA ASP A 129 -12.19 0.33 6.26
C ASP A 129 -11.49 -0.75 5.40
N ARG A 130 -12.25 -1.44 4.54
CA ARG A 130 -11.79 -2.63 3.79
C ARG A 130 -10.66 -2.34 2.80
N VAL A 131 -10.49 -1.09 2.37
CA VAL A 131 -9.41 -0.64 1.48
C VAL A 131 -8.15 -0.31 2.30
N GLY A 132 -8.33 0.17 3.53
CA GLY A 132 -7.27 0.66 4.39
C GLY A 132 -6.92 2.12 4.12
N ILE A 133 -7.92 2.98 3.93
CA ILE A 133 -7.75 4.42 3.76
C ILE A 133 -7.35 5.07 5.08
N ALA A 134 -8.05 4.75 6.17
CA ALA A 134 -7.69 5.20 7.50
C ALA A 134 -6.73 4.19 8.15
N PRO A 135 -5.52 4.62 8.54
CA PRO A 135 -4.56 3.73 9.18
C PRO A 135 -4.92 3.43 10.63
N LEU A 136 -4.59 2.21 11.05
CA LEU A 136 -4.67 1.77 12.43
C LEU A 136 -3.54 0.77 12.69
N PHE A 137 -2.84 0.96 13.78
CA PHE A 137 -1.73 0.11 14.22
C PHE A 137 -1.98 -0.39 15.63
N TYR A 138 -1.36 -1.51 16.01
CA TYR A 138 -1.49 -2.11 17.33
C TYR A 138 -0.22 -2.84 17.82
N SER A 139 -0.11 -3.04 19.13
CA SER A 139 0.87 -3.93 19.77
C SER A 139 0.16 -4.82 20.78
N VAL A 140 0.77 -5.95 21.15
CA VAL A 140 0.19 -6.91 22.11
C VAL A 140 0.71 -6.69 23.53
N ASN A 141 2.01 -6.39 23.67
CA ASN A 141 2.68 -6.36 24.97
C ASN A 141 3.48 -5.06 25.17
N PRO A 142 2.94 -4.09 25.93
CA PRO A 142 1.54 -4.01 26.38
C PRO A 142 0.58 -3.81 25.20
N PHE A 143 -0.72 -4.06 25.43
CA PHE A 143 -1.70 -3.83 24.39
C PHE A 143 -1.85 -2.33 24.15
N SER A 144 -1.68 -1.91 22.90
CA SER A 144 -1.81 -0.52 22.51
C SER A 144 -2.27 -0.41 21.07
N PHE A 145 -2.88 0.71 20.72
CA PHE A 145 -3.28 1.01 19.35
C PHE A 145 -3.13 2.48 19.03
N ALA A 146 -2.90 2.83 17.76
CA ALA A 146 -2.83 4.22 17.33
C ALA A 146 -3.06 4.41 15.83
N SER A 147 -3.42 5.63 15.42
CA SER A 147 -3.52 5.99 14.00
C SER A 147 -2.18 5.99 13.26
N GLU A 148 -1.05 6.18 13.94
CA GLU A 148 0.28 6.22 13.33
C GLU A 148 1.29 5.39 14.12
N ARG A 149 2.23 4.75 13.41
CA ARG A 149 3.20 3.82 13.99
C ARG A 149 4.15 4.51 14.99
N LYS A 150 4.47 5.78 14.78
CA LYS A 150 5.31 6.57 15.70
C LYS A 150 4.72 6.78 17.09
N ALA A 151 3.43 6.50 17.31
CA ALA A 151 2.75 6.73 18.59
C ALA A 151 3.32 5.86 19.72
N PHE A 152 3.59 4.58 19.44
CA PHE A 152 4.12 3.61 20.40
C PHE A 152 5.21 2.73 19.75
N PRO A 153 6.14 2.18 20.54
CA PRO A 153 7.12 1.23 20.01
C PRO A 153 6.45 -0.08 19.58
N LYS A 154 7.02 -0.76 18.58
CA LYS A 154 6.62 -2.11 18.12
C LYS A 154 5.15 -2.22 17.63
N LEU A 155 4.57 -1.11 17.19
CA LEU A 155 3.28 -1.11 16.53
C LEU A 155 3.35 -1.82 15.18
N ARG A 156 2.41 -2.75 14.94
CA ARG A 156 2.18 -3.44 13.67
C ARG A 156 0.94 -2.85 13.01
N GLU A 157 0.93 -2.77 11.69
CA GLU A 157 -0.24 -2.25 10.98
C GLU A 157 -1.39 -3.26 11.02
N LEU A 158 -2.59 -2.82 11.40
CA LEU A 158 -3.78 -3.66 11.30
C LEU A 158 -4.15 -3.82 9.83
N HIS A 159 -4.04 -5.04 9.31
CA HIS A 159 -4.41 -5.36 7.94
C HIS A 159 -5.92 -5.09 7.71
N PRO A 160 -6.31 -4.32 6.66
CA PRO A 160 -7.69 -3.80 6.52
C PRO A 160 -8.78 -4.86 6.35
N ARG A 161 -8.39 -6.09 5.99
CA ARG A 161 -9.30 -7.21 5.77
C ARG A 161 -9.53 -8.06 7.03
N TYR A 162 -8.94 -7.69 8.16
CA TYR A 162 -9.16 -8.32 9.46
C TYR A 162 -9.77 -7.33 10.45
N SER A 163 -10.65 -7.84 11.30
CA SER A 163 -10.91 -7.24 12.62
C SER A 163 -9.95 -7.87 13.61
N LEU A 164 -9.44 -7.08 14.54
CA LEU A 164 -8.68 -7.59 15.68
C LEU A 164 -9.56 -7.57 16.93
N ILE A 165 -9.49 -8.64 17.70
CA ILE A 165 -10.16 -8.82 18.98
C ILE A 165 -9.06 -9.05 20.02
N PHE A 166 -9.04 -8.23 21.06
CA PHE A 166 -8.16 -8.39 22.21
C PHE A 166 -8.98 -8.71 23.45
N GLU A 167 -8.57 -9.76 24.16
CA GLU A 167 -9.20 -10.24 25.39
C GLU A 167 -8.11 -10.88 26.26
N ASP A 168 -7.99 -10.42 27.51
CA ASP A 168 -7.08 -10.99 28.52
C ASP A 168 -5.63 -11.28 28.06
N GLY A 169 -5.04 -10.39 27.24
CA GLY A 169 -3.66 -10.52 26.77
C GLY A 169 -3.51 -11.33 25.48
N GLU A 170 -4.58 -11.94 25.00
CA GLU A 170 -4.63 -12.69 23.75
C GLU A 170 -5.22 -11.87 22.61
N ILE A 171 -4.82 -12.21 21.38
CA ILE A 171 -5.33 -11.58 20.16
C ILE A 171 -5.91 -12.64 19.24
N GLU A 172 -7.15 -12.43 18.85
CA GLU A 172 -7.79 -13.13 17.74
C GLU A 172 -7.99 -12.18 16.56
N THR A 173 -7.86 -12.69 15.33
CA THR A 173 -8.15 -11.93 14.12
C THR A 173 -9.27 -12.59 13.32
N LEU A 174 -10.29 -11.82 12.94
CA LEU A 174 -11.41 -12.29 12.14
C LEU A 174 -11.31 -11.74 10.72
N TYR A 175 -11.22 -12.64 9.73
CA TYR A 175 -11.24 -12.25 8.31
C TYR A 175 -12.61 -11.73 7.89
N ARG A 176 -12.63 -10.56 7.24
CA ARG A 176 -13.85 -9.85 6.83
C ARG A 176 -14.17 -9.96 5.34
N GLY A 177 -13.32 -10.63 4.56
CA GLY A 177 -13.45 -10.68 3.11
C GLY A 177 -12.90 -9.44 2.40
N PHE A 178 -12.96 -9.47 1.07
CA PHE A 178 -12.62 -8.35 0.20
C PHE A 178 -13.72 -8.15 -0.85
N PHE A 179 -13.60 -7.09 -1.65
CA PHE A 179 -14.55 -6.78 -2.72
C PHE A 179 -14.59 -7.88 -3.79
N THR A 180 -15.77 -8.12 -4.34
CA THR A 180 -15.99 -9.08 -5.43
C THR A 180 -16.34 -8.35 -6.72
N GLY A 181 -15.91 -8.90 -7.86
CA GLY A 181 -16.17 -8.28 -9.16
C GLY A 181 -17.64 -8.38 -9.56
N ARG A 182 -18.19 -7.30 -10.07
CA ARG A 182 -19.54 -7.24 -10.64
C ARG A 182 -19.46 -7.07 -12.15
N LYS A 183 -19.80 -8.12 -12.91
CA LYS A 183 -19.97 -7.99 -14.37
C LYS A 183 -21.20 -7.14 -14.65
N VAL A 184 -21.05 -6.16 -15.53
CA VAL A 184 -22.10 -5.21 -15.91
C VAL A 184 -22.19 -5.13 -17.43
N LYS A 185 -23.42 -4.97 -17.95
CA LYS A 185 -23.69 -4.93 -19.39
C LYS A 185 -23.09 -3.69 -20.06
N ASP A 186 -23.25 -2.54 -19.42
CA ASP A 186 -22.68 -1.26 -19.87
C ASP A 186 -21.74 -0.73 -18.77
N PRO A 187 -20.46 -1.11 -18.81
CA PRO A 187 -19.51 -0.73 -17.77
C PRO A 187 -19.27 0.78 -17.70
N VAL A 188 -19.38 1.50 -18.82
CA VAL A 188 -19.14 2.95 -18.84
C VAL A 188 -20.28 3.68 -18.14
N LYS A 189 -21.53 3.34 -18.45
CA LYS A 189 -22.71 3.95 -17.83
C LYS A 189 -22.81 3.64 -16.34
N GLU A 190 -22.57 2.39 -15.94
CA GLU A 190 -22.60 2.01 -14.53
C GLU A 190 -21.47 2.68 -13.75
N LEU A 191 -20.28 2.85 -14.37
CA LEU A 191 -19.18 3.58 -13.76
C LEU A 191 -19.48 5.09 -13.61
N ASP A 192 -20.13 5.74 -14.60
CA ASP A 192 -20.57 7.14 -14.48
C ASP A 192 -21.49 7.33 -13.27
N ARG A 193 -22.48 6.44 -13.13
CA ARG A 193 -23.42 6.47 -12.00
C ARG A 193 -22.69 6.26 -10.67
N ALA A 194 -21.82 5.25 -10.59
CA ALA A 194 -21.09 4.94 -9.37
C ALA A 194 -20.14 6.07 -8.95
N LEU A 195 -19.39 6.66 -9.88
CA LEU A 195 -18.50 7.79 -9.60
C LEU A 195 -19.28 9.05 -9.20
N ARG A 196 -20.41 9.33 -9.87
CA ARG A 196 -21.28 10.45 -9.49
C ARG A 196 -21.79 10.30 -8.06
N GLU A 197 -22.30 9.12 -7.71
CA GLU A 197 -22.77 8.81 -6.35
C GLU A 197 -21.62 8.92 -5.33
N ALA A 198 -20.44 8.37 -5.67
CA ALA A 198 -19.26 8.42 -4.83
C ALA A 198 -18.77 9.86 -4.58
N VAL A 199 -18.79 10.73 -5.60
CA VAL A 199 -18.46 12.16 -5.48
C VAL A 199 -19.51 12.88 -4.65
N ARG A 200 -20.79 12.75 -5.01
CA ARG A 200 -21.91 13.41 -4.33
C ARG A 200 -21.92 13.17 -2.83
N ARG A 201 -21.75 11.91 -2.40
CA ARG A 201 -21.69 11.54 -0.97
C ARG A 201 -20.53 12.18 -0.21
N ARG A 202 -19.46 12.58 -0.93
CA ARG A 202 -18.23 13.13 -0.37
C ARG A 202 -18.15 14.66 -0.45
N ILE A 203 -19.16 15.34 -1.03
CA ILE A 203 -19.16 16.80 -1.17
C ILE A 203 -19.17 17.49 0.20
N TRP A 204 -18.35 18.53 0.31
CA TRP A 204 -18.29 19.45 1.44
C TRP A 204 -18.90 20.81 1.10
N ASP A 205 -18.95 21.73 2.07
CA ASP A 205 -19.46 23.09 1.85
C ASP A 205 -18.45 23.94 1.04
N GLU A 206 -17.17 23.86 1.40
CA GLU A 206 -16.04 24.42 0.63
C GLU A 206 -14.89 23.41 0.58
N GLN A 207 -14.47 22.99 -0.61
CA GLN A 207 -13.40 22.01 -0.76
C GLN A 207 -12.39 22.34 -1.85
N TRP A 208 -11.35 21.51 -1.91
CA TRP A 208 -10.33 21.54 -2.94
C TRP A 208 -10.36 20.28 -3.80
N LEU A 209 -9.72 20.37 -4.95
CA LEU A 209 -9.45 19.24 -5.82
C LEU A 209 -7.95 19.21 -6.14
N LEU A 210 -7.27 18.11 -5.79
CA LEU A 210 -5.91 17.87 -6.25
C LEU A 210 -5.95 17.57 -7.76
N PHE A 211 -5.47 18.53 -8.56
CA PHE A 211 -5.77 18.59 -9.98
C PHE A 211 -4.49 18.60 -10.83
N SER A 212 -4.17 17.46 -11.44
CA SER A 212 -3.01 17.34 -12.36
C SER A 212 -3.37 17.60 -13.83
N GLY A 213 -4.66 17.82 -14.12
CA GLY A 213 -5.20 17.83 -15.48
C GLY A 213 -5.21 16.46 -16.17
N GLY A 214 -4.82 15.37 -15.49
CA GLY A 214 -5.02 14.01 -15.99
C GLY A 214 -6.49 13.59 -15.97
N VAL A 215 -6.81 12.50 -16.70
CA VAL A 215 -8.18 11.97 -16.85
C VAL A 215 -8.89 11.76 -15.51
N ASP A 216 -8.17 11.30 -14.48
CA ASP A 216 -8.74 11.01 -13.16
C ASP A 216 -9.26 12.29 -12.49
N SER A 217 -8.40 13.29 -12.32
CA SER A 217 -8.79 14.56 -11.68
C SER A 217 -9.75 15.38 -12.54
N ALA A 218 -9.68 15.26 -13.87
CA ALA A 218 -10.61 15.93 -14.78
C ALA A 218 -12.03 15.36 -14.68
N LEU A 219 -12.17 14.03 -14.57
CA LEU A 219 -13.46 13.39 -14.30
C LEU A 219 -14.03 13.85 -12.96
N LEU A 220 -13.24 13.83 -11.89
CA LEU A 220 -13.69 14.32 -10.58
C LEU A 220 -14.16 15.78 -10.64
N ALA A 221 -13.40 16.65 -11.32
CA ALA A 221 -13.81 18.03 -11.54
C ALA A 221 -15.17 18.12 -12.26
N SER A 222 -15.38 17.30 -13.29
CA SER A 222 -16.64 17.31 -14.05
C SER A 222 -17.85 16.91 -13.20
N TYR A 223 -17.70 15.98 -12.24
CA TYR A 223 -18.78 15.62 -11.31
C TYR A 223 -19.01 16.71 -10.27
N LEU A 224 -17.94 17.33 -9.75
CA LEU A 224 -18.08 18.46 -8.81
C LEU A 224 -18.80 19.65 -9.45
N ILE A 225 -18.52 19.94 -10.73
CA ILE A 225 -19.23 20.97 -11.49
C ILE A 225 -20.70 20.60 -11.69
N GLU A 226 -20.98 19.35 -12.08
CA GLU A 226 -22.36 18.86 -12.29
C GLU A 226 -23.21 18.96 -11.01
N GLU A 227 -22.63 18.62 -9.86
CA GLU A 227 -23.29 18.70 -8.54
C GLU A 227 -23.33 20.14 -7.96
N GLY A 228 -22.84 21.15 -8.70
CA GLY A 228 -22.84 22.54 -8.26
C GLY A 228 -21.95 22.80 -7.02
N ALA A 229 -20.93 21.98 -6.80
CA ALA A 229 -20.07 22.08 -5.63
C ALA A 229 -19.18 23.33 -5.67
N ASN A 230 -18.98 23.98 -4.52
CA ASN A 230 -18.02 25.07 -4.37
C ASN A 230 -16.60 24.49 -4.16
N PHE A 231 -15.76 24.56 -5.19
CA PHE A 231 -14.39 24.05 -5.10
C PHE A 231 -13.35 24.90 -5.84
N LYS A 232 -12.10 24.77 -5.39
CA LYS A 232 -10.90 25.25 -6.08
C LYS A 232 -10.03 24.07 -6.47
N ALA A 233 -9.39 24.14 -7.63
CA ALA A 233 -8.38 23.16 -8.03
C ALA A 233 -7.00 23.62 -7.60
N ILE A 234 -6.11 22.68 -7.26
CA ILE A 234 -4.71 22.97 -6.94
C ILE A 234 -3.78 22.00 -7.68
N VAL A 235 -2.65 22.52 -8.16
CA VAL A 235 -1.57 21.74 -8.76
C VAL A 235 -0.24 22.09 -8.11
N VAL A 236 0.62 21.09 -7.89
CA VAL A 236 1.95 21.25 -7.27
C VAL A 236 3.01 20.71 -8.22
N GLY A 237 4.08 21.47 -8.45
CA GLY A 237 5.22 21.01 -9.21
C GLY A 237 6.32 22.04 -9.36
N LEU A 238 7.36 21.68 -10.11
CA LEU A 238 8.37 22.63 -10.56
C LEU A 238 7.79 23.56 -11.63
N GLU A 239 8.45 24.69 -11.82
CA GLU A 239 8.11 25.62 -12.90
C GLU A 239 8.11 24.89 -14.25
N ARG A 240 7.03 25.08 -15.03
CA ARG A 240 6.81 24.42 -16.34
C ARG A 240 6.88 22.89 -16.32
N SER A 241 6.73 22.26 -15.15
CA SER A 241 6.61 20.80 -15.07
C SER A 241 5.38 20.29 -15.86
N PRO A 242 5.42 19.04 -16.35
CA PRO A 242 4.33 18.48 -17.15
C PRO A 242 2.94 18.58 -16.48
N ASP A 243 2.86 18.36 -15.17
CA ASP A 243 1.58 18.45 -14.44
C ASP A 243 1.08 19.90 -14.35
N ILE A 244 1.96 20.89 -14.16
CA ILE A 244 1.56 22.33 -14.15
C ILE A 244 0.98 22.74 -15.50
N VAL A 245 1.71 22.47 -16.59
CA VAL A 245 1.30 22.85 -17.95
C VAL A 245 -0.03 22.20 -18.33
N ARG A 246 -0.19 20.90 -18.01
CA ARG A 246 -1.42 20.17 -18.29
C ARG A 246 -2.59 20.70 -17.45
N ALA A 247 -2.40 20.86 -16.14
CA ALA A 247 -3.44 21.37 -15.26
C ALA A 247 -3.95 22.74 -15.71
N GLU A 248 -3.06 23.66 -16.09
CA GLU A 248 -3.44 24.99 -16.61
C GLU A 248 -4.27 24.93 -17.89
N LYS A 249 -3.93 24.02 -18.81
CA LYS A 249 -4.68 23.83 -20.05
C LYS A 249 -6.10 23.32 -19.74
N VAL A 250 -6.19 22.23 -18.98
CA VAL A 250 -7.50 21.58 -18.70
C VAL A 250 -8.37 22.46 -17.80
N ALA A 251 -7.80 23.17 -16.82
CA ALA A 251 -8.56 24.08 -15.97
C ALA A 251 -9.17 25.24 -16.77
N ARG A 252 -8.45 25.79 -17.76
CA ARG A 252 -9.00 26.81 -18.66
C ARG A 252 -10.14 26.28 -19.51
N GLU A 253 -9.99 25.08 -20.07
CA GLU A 253 -11.03 24.43 -20.87
C GLU A 253 -12.32 24.16 -20.06
N MET A 254 -12.16 23.79 -18.78
CA MET A 254 -13.28 23.48 -17.88
C MET A 254 -13.78 24.69 -17.07
N ASN A 255 -13.21 25.88 -17.28
CA ASN A 255 -13.50 27.10 -16.50
C ASN A 255 -13.36 26.90 -14.97
N ILE A 256 -12.30 26.22 -14.54
CA ILE A 256 -12.02 25.93 -13.14
C ILE A 256 -10.98 26.92 -12.61
N LYS A 257 -11.21 27.47 -11.41
CA LYS A 257 -10.21 28.25 -10.68
C LYS A 257 -9.06 27.34 -10.23
N LEU A 258 -7.90 27.47 -10.86
CA LEU A 258 -6.70 26.70 -10.56
C LEU A 258 -5.68 27.52 -9.76
N GLU A 259 -5.25 26.98 -8.64
CA GLU A 259 -4.11 27.44 -7.86
C GLU A 259 -2.86 26.63 -8.19
N LYS A 260 -1.72 27.31 -8.37
CA LYS A 260 -0.45 26.68 -8.73
C LYS A 260 0.57 26.90 -7.62
N ILE A 261 1.08 25.80 -7.09
CA ILE A 261 2.20 25.82 -6.14
C ILE A 261 3.47 25.44 -6.90
N VAL A 262 4.23 26.46 -7.27
CA VAL A 262 5.53 26.30 -7.94
C VAL A 262 6.62 26.17 -6.90
N LEU A 263 7.23 24.97 -6.82
CA LEU A 263 8.23 24.65 -5.80
C LEU A 263 9.65 25.00 -6.27
N LYS A 264 10.42 25.62 -5.37
CA LYS A 264 11.85 25.84 -5.52
C LYS A 264 12.65 24.65 -4.97
N ARG A 265 13.85 24.43 -5.52
CA ARG A 265 14.77 23.36 -5.10
C ARG A 265 15.05 23.38 -3.60
N GLU A 266 15.34 24.56 -3.05
CA GLU A 266 15.69 24.72 -1.64
C GLU A 266 14.51 24.37 -0.73
N THR A 267 13.29 24.74 -1.13
CA THR A 267 12.06 24.42 -0.39
C THR A 267 11.84 22.92 -0.32
N ILE A 268 12.05 22.20 -1.43
CA ILE A 268 11.93 20.74 -1.48
C ILE A 268 12.96 20.11 -0.55
N LEU A 269 14.26 20.43 -0.73
CA LEU A 269 15.34 19.81 0.05
C LEU A 269 15.22 20.07 1.55
N LYS A 270 14.79 21.27 1.97
CA LYS A 270 14.50 21.58 3.38
C LYS A 270 13.36 20.74 3.96
N ARG A 271 12.45 20.22 3.14
CA ARG A 271 11.29 19.45 3.59
C ARG A 271 11.49 17.94 3.54
N VAL A 272 12.41 17.42 2.72
CA VAL A 272 12.67 15.97 2.58
C VAL A 272 12.80 15.28 3.93
N GLY A 273 13.67 15.77 4.82
CA GLY A 273 13.88 15.13 6.12
C GLY A 273 12.65 15.13 7.03
N LYS A 274 11.80 16.17 6.94
CA LYS A 274 10.52 16.19 7.65
C LYS A 274 9.55 15.17 7.07
N ILE A 275 9.51 15.02 5.74
CA ILE A 275 8.65 14.03 5.08
C ILE A 275 9.06 12.62 5.42
N CYS A 276 10.35 12.27 5.37
CA CYS A 276 10.79 10.92 5.72
C CYS A 276 10.36 10.52 7.14
N LYS A 277 10.48 11.43 8.11
CA LYS A 277 10.00 11.23 9.49
C LYS A 277 8.47 11.19 9.59
N LEU A 278 7.78 11.99 8.79
CA LEU A 278 6.34 12.06 8.78
C LEU A 278 5.72 10.76 8.27
N ILE A 279 6.20 10.23 7.13
CA ILE A 279 5.68 9.00 6.53
C ILE A 279 6.38 7.73 7.02
N GLU A 280 7.38 7.89 7.90
CA GLU A 280 8.16 6.79 8.51
C GLU A 280 8.82 5.89 7.45
N SER A 281 9.38 6.52 6.41
CA SER A 281 10.01 5.83 5.30
C SER A 281 11.07 6.67 4.62
N SER A 282 12.13 6.01 4.17
CA SER A 282 13.15 6.53 3.24
C SER A 282 13.03 5.94 1.83
N ASP A 283 11.92 5.24 1.52
CA ASP A 283 11.64 4.78 0.16
C ASP A 283 11.52 5.98 -0.80
N PRO A 284 12.35 6.05 -1.87
CA PRO A 284 12.39 7.21 -2.75
C PRO A 284 11.04 7.54 -3.41
N VAL A 285 10.28 6.51 -3.82
CA VAL A 285 9.00 6.71 -4.50
C VAL A 285 7.97 7.28 -3.54
N LYS A 286 7.87 6.71 -2.33
CA LYS A 286 6.97 7.21 -1.28
C LYS A 286 7.30 8.64 -0.89
N VAL A 287 8.58 8.96 -0.64
CA VAL A 287 9.01 10.31 -0.24
C VAL A 287 8.69 11.34 -1.32
N GLU A 288 9.00 11.05 -2.58
CA GLU A 288 8.78 12.00 -3.68
C GLU A 288 7.30 12.26 -3.96
N ALA A 289 6.46 11.22 -3.94
CA ALA A 289 5.03 11.37 -4.09
C ALA A 289 4.40 12.10 -2.90
N SER A 290 4.87 11.81 -1.68
CA SER A 290 4.39 12.44 -0.44
C SER A 290 4.68 13.93 -0.40
N LEU A 291 5.80 14.39 -0.96
CA LEU A 291 6.10 15.82 -1.08
C LEU A 291 5.03 16.57 -1.88
N VAL A 292 4.54 15.98 -3.00
CA VAL A 292 3.47 16.58 -3.83
C VAL A 292 2.21 16.77 -2.98
N THR A 293 1.73 15.70 -2.35
CA THR A 293 0.52 15.75 -1.52
C THR A 293 0.68 16.68 -0.32
N TYR A 294 1.84 16.67 0.33
CA TYR A 294 2.12 17.50 1.49
C TYR A 294 2.10 19.00 1.17
N PHE A 295 2.70 19.42 0.05
CA PHE A 295 2.66 20.83 -0.35
C PHE A 295 1.27 21.26 -0.80
N ALA A 296 0.49 20.36 -1.40
CA ALA A 296 -0.90 20.64 -1.73
C ALA A 296 -1.73 20.83 -0.45
N SER A 297 -1.61 19.91 0.52
CA SER A 297 -2.42 19.94 1.75
C SER A 297 -2.18 21.19 2.60
N LEU A 298 -0.99 21.77 2.57
CA LEU A 298 -0.73 23.06 3.23
C LEU A 298 -1.61 24.22 2.73
N ASN A 299 -2.20 24.10 1.54
CA ASN A 299 -3.02 25.13 0.90
C ASN A 299 -4.49 24.71 0.73
N CYS A 300 -4.85 23.50 1.17
CA CYS A 300 -6.20 22.95 1.05
C CYS A 300 -6.85 22.79 2.41
N PRO A 301 -7.30 23.87 3.08
CA PRO A 301 -7.93 23.73 4.39
C PRO A 301 -9.11 22.76 4.34
N LYS A 302 -9.22 21.94 5.39
CA LYS A 302 -10.33 21.03 5.68
C LYS A 302 -10.46 19.83 4.73
N VAL A 303 -10.94 19.99 3.49
CA VAL A 303 -11.27 18.84 2.61
C VAL A 303 -10.69 19.03 1.21
N ALA A 304 -10.07 17.98 0.67
CA ALA A 304 -9.71 17.90 -0.74
C ALA A 304 -10.04 16.55 -1.37
N PHE A 305 -10.54 16.58 -2.60
CA PHE A 305 -10.72 15.40 -3.44
C PHE A 305 -9.40 15.02 -4.10
N SER A 306 -9.15 13.71 -4.21
CA SER A 306 -7.96 13.17 -4.88
C SER A 306 -8.34 12.05 -5.86
N GLY A 307 -7.63 12.00 -6.99
CA GLY A 307 -7.74 10.94 -8.00
C GLY A 307 -7.03 9.63 -7.64
N ILE A 308 -6.46 9.51 -6.44
CA ILE A 308 -5.79 8.29 -5.97
C ILE A 308 -6.75 7.10 -6.00
N GLY A 309 -6.22 5.93 -6.37
CA GLY A 309 -6.99 4.72 -6.61
C GLY A 309 -7.29 4.46 -8.08
N ALA A 310 -7.41 5.51 -8.91
CA ALA A 310 -7.72 5.35 -10.32
C ALA A 310 -6.62 4.60 -11.09
N ASP A 311 -5.34 4.92 -10.84
CA ASP A 311 -4.20 4.22 -11.43
C ASP A 311 -4.18 2.74 -11.04
N GLU A 312 -4.41 2.46 -9.76
CA GLU A 312 -4.40 1.12 -9.18
C GLU A 312 -5.54 0.25 -9.70
N ILE A 313 -6.76 0.78 -9.84
CA ILE A 313 -7.93 -0.04 -10.18
C ILE A 313 -8.26 -0.05 -11.69
N PHE A 314 -7.83 0.95 -12.47
CA PHE A 314 -8.12 1.03 -13.91
C PHE A 314 -6.90 0.84 -14.81
N GLY A 315 -5.79 0.32 -14.27
CA GLY A 315 -4.65 -0.11 -15.07
C GLY A 315 -3.74 1.02 -15.56
N GLY A 316 -3.69 2.15 -14.84
CA GLY A 316 -2.82 3.28 -15.18
C GLY A 316 -1.32 2.99 -15.04
N GLN A 317 -0.97 2.05 -14.17
CA GLN A 317 0.39 1.57 -13.96
C GLN A 317 0.55 0.10 -14.34
N ALA A 318 -0.47 -0.51 -14.97
CA ALA A 318 -0.45 -1.92 -15.30
C ALA A 318 0.53 -2.20 -16.45
N ARG A 319 1.53 -3.05 -16.20
CA ARG A 319 2.60 -3.35 -17.17
C ARG A 319 2.56 -4.80 -17.67
N MET A 320 1.71 -5.63 -17.08
CA MET A 320 1.62 -7.03 -17.50
C MET A 320 0.87 -7.21 -18.82
N HIS A 321 1.45 -8.03 -19.70
CA HIS A 321 0.79 -8.50 -20.92
C HIS A 321 -0.22 -9.63 -20.67
N ARG A 322 -0.16 -10.34 -19.52
CA ARG A 322 -1.00 -11.52 -19.25
C ARG A 322 -2.37 -11.22 -18.65
N SER A 323 -2.46 -10.40 -17.60
CA SER A 323 -3.76 -9.90 -17.12
C SER A 323 -3.64 -8.59 -16.35
N ARG A 324 -4.32 -7.55 -16.86
CA ARG A 324 -4.36 -6.21 -16.25
C ARG A 324 -5.30 -6.18 -15.05
N THR A 325 -6.39 -6.92 -15.09
CA THR A 325 -7.36 -7.00 -14.00
C THR A 325 -6.77 -7.61 -12.76
N LEU A 326 -5.99 -8.68 -12.88
CA LEU A 326 -5.29 -9.27 -11.73
C LEU A 326 -4.23 -8.32 -11.15
N GLU A 327 -3.52 -7.57 -12.00
CA GLU A 327 -2.58 -6.54 -11.54
C GLU A 327 -3.30 -5.40 -10.79
N CYS A 328 -4.49 -5.01 -11.24
CA CYS A 328 -5.29 -3.99 -10.56
C CYS A 328 -5.84 -4.49 -9.22
N ILE A 329 -6.33 -5.73 -9.15
CA ILE A 329 -6.79 -6.35 -7.90
C ILE A 329 -5.63 -6.39 -6.89
N TRP A 330 -4.43 -6.74 -7.35
CA TRP A 330 -3.24 -6.71 -6.51
C TRP A 330 -2.92 -5.29 -6.01
N ALA A 331 -2.88 -4.31 -6.92
CA ALA A 331 -2.56 -2.93 -6.58
C ALA A 331 -3.54 -2.39 -5.55
N LEU A 332 -4.83 -2.72 -5.70
CA LEU A 332 -5.88 -2.38 -4.75
C LEU A 332 -5.71 -3.08 -3.39
N ARG A 333 -5.43 -4.39 -3.37
CA ARG A 333 -5.19 -5.13 -2.11
C ARG A 333 -4.04 -4.53 -1.30
N ASN A 334 -3.01 -4.01 -1.96
CA ASN A 334 -1.81 -3.46 -1.34
C ASN A 334 -1.78 -1.93 -1.30
N ILE A 335 -2.89 -1.25 -1.63
CA ILE A 335 -2.91 0.21 -1.73
C ILE A 335 -2.64 0.86 -0.37
N TYR A 336 -2.99 0.17 0.73
CA TYR A 336 -2.91 0.69 2.07
C TYR A 336 -1.49 1.00 2.55
N GLU A 337 -0.53 0.19 2.14
CA GLU A 337 0.88 0.35 2.52
C GLU A 337 1.65 1.32 1.60
N ARG A 338 1.03 1.65 0.46
CA ARG A 338 1.65 2.43 -0.61
C ARG A 338 1.08 3.84 -0.63
N SER A 339 -0.15 3.97 -1.15
CA SER A 339 -0.74 5.25 -1.51
C SER A 339 -1.57 5.83 -0.37
N THR A 340 -2.43 5.05 0.30
CA THR A 340 -3.38 5.66 1.25
C THR A 340 -2.70 6.13 2.54
N TYR A 341 -1.80 5.34 3.15
CA TYR A 341 -1.11 5.77 4.38
C TYR A 341 -0.36 7.08 4.21
N THR A 342 0.49 7.17 3.17
CA THR A 342 1.30 8.36 2.91
C THR A 342 0.46 9.60 2.64
N ASN A 343 -0.63 9.44 1.87
CA ASN A 343 -1.54 10.53 1.56
C ASN A 343 -2.39 10.93 2.77
N ASN A 344 -2.83 9.98 3.58
CA ASN A 344 -3.54 10.24 4.83
C ASN A 344 -2.64 11.08 5.75
N VAL A 345 -1.44 10.60 6.07
CA VAL A 345 -0.54 11.34 6.97
C VAL A 345 -0.14 12.71 6.40
N CYS A 346 0.16 12.82 5.10
CA CYS A 346 0.50 14.10 4.47
C CYS A 346 -0.67 15.08 4.41
N GLY A 347 -1.89 14.59 4.15
CA GLY A 347 -3.11 15.37 4.18
C GLY A 347 -3.30 15.99 5.56
N PHE A 348 -3.36 15.15 6.59
CA PHE A 348 -3.57 15.58 7.97
C PHE A 348 -2.46 16.51 8.46
N ALA A 349 -1.20 16.24 8.10
CA ALA A 349 -0.08 17.13 8.43
C ALA A 349 -0.18 18.52 7.78
N GLY A 350 -0.92 18.66 6.67
CA GLY A 350 -1.27 19.94 6.05
C GLY A 350 -2.52 20.59 6.64
N GLY A 351 -3.37 19.83 7.33
CA GLY A 351 -4.70 20.29 7.75
C GLY A 351 -5.78 19.99 6.69
N THR A 352 -5.59 18.93 5.91
CA THR A 352 -6.54 18.47 4.87
C THR A 352 -6.94 17.00 5.08
N GLU A 353 -8.22 16.75 5.18
CA GLU A 353 -8.80 15.43 4.95
C GLU A 353 -8.91 15.16 3.44
N LEU A 354 -8.22 14.13 2.97
CA LEU A 354 -8.33 13.70 1.59
C LEU A 354 -9.50 12.72 1.42
N ARG A 355 -10.26 12.89 0.34
CA ARG A 355 -11.38 12.02 -0.04
C ARG A 355 -11.10 11.35 -1.38
N PHE A 356 -11.38 10.05 -1.46
CA PHE A 356 -10.98 9.18 -2.57
C PHE A 356 -12.20 8.51 -3.25
N PRO A 357 -12.91 9.20 -4.17
CA PRO A 357 -14.09 8.64 -4.82
C PRO A 357 -13.82 7.37 -5.63
N TYR A 358 -12.62 7.21 -6.17
CA TYR A 358 -12.24 5.99 -6.90
C TYR A 358 -12.13 4.75 -6.01
N LEU A 359 -11.95 4.94 -4.69
CA LEU A 359 -11.90 3.86 -3.71
C LEU A 359 -13.27 3.59 -3.07
N ASP A 360 -14.34 4.07 -3.68
CA ASP A 360 -15.70 3.70 -3.32
C ASP A 360 -15.99 2.24 -3.68
N GLU A 361 -16.74 1.54 -2.82
CA GLU A 361 -17.04 0.11 -2.96
C GLU A 361 -17.66 -0.21 -4.33
N LYS A 362 -18.64 0.57 -4.79
CA LYS A 362 -19.29 0.30 -6.10
C LYS A 362 -18.33 0.50 -7.27
N VAL A 363 -17.45 1.49 -7.18
CA VAL A 363 -16.44 1.78 -8.21
C VAL A 363 -15.41 0.64 -8.28
N ILE A 364 -14.98 0.15 -7.11
CA ILE A 364 -14.08 -1.00 -6.97
C ILE A 364 -14.72 -2.26 -7.56
N GLU A 365 -15.96 -2.60 -7.17
CA GLU A 365 -16.64 -3.82 -7.64
C GLU A 365 -16.79 -3.83 -9.17
N ILE A 366 -17.14 -2.69 -9.77
CA ILE A 366 -17.20 -2.53 -11.23
C ILE A 366 -15.81 -2.76 -11.81
N SER A 367 -14.78 -2.08 -11.30
CA SER A 367 -13.40 -2.25 -11.77
C SER A 367 -12.94 -3.71 -11.75
N ILE A 368 -13.17 -4.44 -10.65
CA ILE A 368 -12.78 -5.85 -10.53
C ILE A 368 -13.50 -6.71 -11.59
N GLY A 369 -14.76 -6.37 -11.91
CA GLY A 369 -15.56 -7.06 -12.91
C GLY A 369 -15.23 -6.73 -14.38
N LEU A 370 -14.34 -5.78 -14.65
CA LEU A 370 -13.96 -5.40 -16.02
C LEU A 370 -13.01 -6.40 -16.67
N ASP A 371 -13.20 -6.58 -17.98
CA ASP A 371 -12.24 -7.25 -18.84
C ASP A 371 -10.97 -6.38 -19.03
N ASP A 372 -9.85 -7.04 -19.32
CA ASP A 372 -8.54 -6.39 -19.43
C ASP A 372 -8.47 -5.28 -20.49
N SER A 373 -9.27 -5.38 -21.55
CA SER A 373 -9.33 -4.40 -22.65
C SER A 373 -9.82 -3.03 -22.18
N TRP A 374 -10.62 -2.96 -21.11
CA TRP A 374 -11.09 -1.71 -20.51
C TRP A 374 -10.04 -1.03 -19.64
N LYS A 375 -9.02 -1.76 -19.19
CA LYS A 375 -7.97 -1.28 -18.28
C LYS A 375 -6.68 -0.90 -19.00
N GLU A 376 -6.60 -1.12 -20.31
CA GLU A 376 -5.47 -0.66 -21.11
C GLU A 376 -5.42 0.87 -21.14
N ASP A 377 -4.37 1.44 -20.55
CA ASP A 377 -4.17 2.90 -20.40
C ASP A 377 -5.44 3.62 -19.89
N LYS A 378 -6.15 3.00 -18.93
CA LYS A 378 -7.41 3.48 -18.37
C LYS A 378 -8.50 3.75 -19.43
N LYS A 379 -8.58 2.93 -20.49
CA LYS A 379 -9.55 3.10 -21.59
C LYS A 379 -10.96 3.42 -21.11
N ILE A 380 -11.48 2.73 -20.08
CA ILE A 380 -12.82 3.00 -19.55
C ILE A 380 -13.00 4.45 -19.03
N LEU A 381 -12.01 5.00 -18.33
CA LEU A 381 -12.04 6.39 -17.86
C LEU A 381 -11.92 7.37 -19.03
N ARG A 382 -11.17 7.02 -20.07
CA ARG A 382 -11.04 7.83 -21.28
C ARG A 382 -12.34 7.86 -22.09
N GLU A 383 -13.05 6.75 -22.23
CA GLU A 383 -14.37 6.74 -22.87
C GLU A 383 -15.39 7.54 -22.04
N LEU A 384 -15.35 7.40 -20.71
CA LEU A 384 -16.22 8.17 -19.83
C LEU A 384 -15.96 9.68 -19.95
N ALA A 385 -14.69 10.09 -19.97
CA ALA A 385 -14.31 11.49 -20.15
C ALA A 385 -14.75 12.05 -21.52
N LYS A 386 -14.75 11.21 -22.57
CA LYS A 386 -15.24 11.55 -23.91
C LYS A 386 -16.74 11.83 -23.90
N ILE A 387 -17.53 10.95 -23.28
CA ILE A 387 -18.99 11.10 -23.16
C ILE A 387 -19.35 12.36 -22.37
N ARG A 388 -18.53 12.71 -21.36
CA ARG A 388 -18.69 13.93 -20.56
C ARG A 388 -18.11 15.19 -21.23
N GLY A 389 -17.63 15.09 -22.46
CA GLY A 389 -17.18 16.25 -23.25
C GLY A 389 -15.86 16.90 -22.80
N ILE A 390 -15.06 16.21 -22.00
CA ILE A 390 -13.75 16.70 -21.56
C ILE A 390 -12.78 16.61 -22.76
N LYS A 391 -11.93 17.61 -23.03
CA LYS A 391 -11.07 17.61 -24.24
C LYS A 391 -9.57 17.45 -23.94
N GLY A 392 -9.07 18.06 -22.87
CA GLY A 392 -7.63 18.12 -22.60
C GLY A 392 -6.97 16.89 -21.94
N TYR A 393 -7.68 15.76 -21.75
CA TYR A 393 -7.15 14.59 -21.01
C TYR A 393 -6.39 13.56 -21.86
N LEU A 394 -6.25 13.80 -23.18
CA LEU A 394 -5.75 12.80 -24.14
C LEU A 394 -4.29 12.37 -23.91
N GLU A 395 -3.48 13.18 -23.23
CA GLU A 395 -2.08 12.85 -22.98
C GLU A 395 -1.90 11.83 -21.85
N HIS A 396 -1.00 10.87 -22.05
CA HIS A 396 -0.60 9.94 -21.00
C HIS A 396 0.11 10.70 -19.85
N ARG A 397 -0.31 10.46 -18.62
CA ARG A 397 0.21 11.12 -17.42
C ARG A 397 1.29 10.26 -16.78
N LYS A 398 2.42 10.87 -16.43
CA LYS A 398 3.45 10.24 -15.59
C LYS A 398 2.99 10.19 -14.12
N ALA A 399 3.58 9.30 -13.33
CA ALA A 399 3.35 9.23 -11.88
C ALA A 399 3.63 10.59 -11.20
N PRO A 400 2.97 10.93 -10.07
CA PRO A 400 3.02 12.27 -9.46
C PRO A 400 4.42 12.84 -9.24
N GLN A 401 5.38 12.02 -8.79
CA GLN A 401 6.77 12.42 -8.57
C GLN A 401 7.52 12.81 -9.86
N HIS A 402 7.12 12.24 -10.99
CA HIS A 402 7.70 12.53 -12.30
C HIS A 402 6.94 13.65 -13.01
N GLY A 403 5.60 13.67 -12.91
CA GLY A 403 4.75 14.71 -13.48
C GLY A 403 5.00 16.09 -12.86
N SER A 404 5.21 16.15 -11.55
CA SER A 404 5.59 17.36 -10.82
C SER A 404 7.04 17.79 -11.01
N GLY A 405 7.91 16.89 -11.50
CA GLY A 405 9.35 17.12 -11.60
C GLY A 405 10.13 16.99 -10.29
N ILE A 406 9.49 16.75 -9.12
CA ILE A 406 10.19 16.66 -7.82
C ILE A 406 11.28 15.59 -7.82
N SER A 407 11.05 14.47 -8.51
CA SER A 407 11.99 13.34 -8.63
C SER A 407 13.37 13.71 -9.21
N THR A 408 13.51 14.87 -9.87
CA THR A 408 14.79 15.35 -10.42
C THR A 408 15.61 16.15 -9.40
N ILE A 409 14.99 16.59 -8.31
CA ILE A 409 15.61 17.47 -7.31
C ILE A 409 16.35 16.68 -6.23
N ILE A 410 15.83 15.50 -5.87
CA ILE A 410 16.43 14.67 -4.81
C ILE A 410 17.79 14.13 -5.28
N PRO A 411 18.88 14.33 -4.49
CA PRO A 411 20.23 13.87 -4.84
C PRO A 411 20.31 12.36 -5.09
N LYS A 412 21.20 11.96 -6.00
CA LYS A 412 21.54 10.56 -6.27
C LYS A 412 22.86 10.18 -5.58
N PRO A 413 23.04 8.91 -5.15
CA PRO A 413 22.02 7.86 -5.16
C PRO A 413 20.96 8.13 -4.06
N LYS A 414 19.68 7.95 -4.41
CA LYS A 414 18.54 8.46 -3.63
C LYS A 414 18.39 7.73 -2.29
N PRO A 415 18.41 6.39 -2.23
CA PRO A 415 18.27 5.67 -0.96
C PRO A 415 19.29 6.11 0.10
N GLU A 416 20.54 6.34 -0.29
CA GLU A 416 21.66 6.73 0.58
C GLU A 416 21.54 8.18 1.03
N TYR A 417 20.96 9.05 0.22
CA TYR A 417 20.62 10.41 0.65
C TYR A 417 19.46 10.40 1.65
N LEU A 418 18.41 9.62 1.38
CA LEU A 418 17.19 9.59 2.18
C LEU A 418 17.37 8.83 3.51
N SER A 419 18.25 7.83 3.55
CA SER A 419 18.56 7.08 4.78
C SER A 419 19.16 7.94 5.89
N LYS A 420 19.78 9.08 5.55
CA LYS A 420 20.26 10.10 6.51
C LYS A 420 19.15 10.70 7.35
N PHE A 421 17.91 10.70 6.84
CA PHE A 421 16.75 11.25 7.54
C PHE A 421 15.86 10.19 8.18
N TRP A 422 15.88 8.97 7.65
CA TRP A 422 15.16 7.83 8.17
C TRP A 422 15.95 6.53 7.94
N PRO A 423 16.58 5.98 9.00
CA PRO A 423 17.70 5.05 8.86
C PRO A 423 17.31 3.70 8.30
N LYS A 424 16.10 3.20 8.56
CA LYS A 424 15.59 1.95 7.98
C LYS A 424 14.07 1.99 7.80
N ASN A 425 13.57 1.38 6.73
CA ASN A 425 12.15 1.10 6.57
C ASN A 425 11.72 -0.08 7.47
N ILE A 426 10.55 -0.64 7.21
CA ILE A 426 10.03 -1.80 7.93
C ILE A 426 10.93 -3.04 7.80
N LYS A 427 10.77 -3.98 8.74
CA LYS A 427 11.50 -5.25 8.74
C LYS A 427 10.86 -6.26 7.80
N LEU A 428 11.68 -6.91 6.98
CA LEU A 428 11.25 -7.87 5.98
C LEU A 428 11.85 -9.25 6.24
N GLY A 429 11.04 -10.29 6.06
CA GLY A 429 11.52 -11.64 5.78
C GLY A 429 11.66 -11.84 4.27
N ALA A 430 12.70 -12.50 3.80
CA ALA A 430 12.88 -12.77 2.38
C ALA A 430 12.68 -14.26 2.08
N LEU A 431 11.76 -14.59 1.17
CA LEU A 431 11.60 -15.95 0.67
C LEU A 431 12.70 -16.24 -0.35
N ILE A 432 13.66 -17.07 0.05
CA ILE A 432 14.84 -17.40 -0.77
C ILE A 432 14.79 -18.85 -1.24
N SER A 433 14.91 -19.02 -2.54
CA SER A 433 15.00 -20.31 -3.23
C SER A 433 16.43 -20.78 -3.46
N GLY A 434 17.40 -19.85 -3.42
CA GLY A 434 18.78 -20.09 -3.84
C GLY A 434 19.15 -19.47 -5.18
N GLY A 435 18.15 -19.26 -6.04
CA GLY A 435 18.32 -18.72 -7.39
C GLY A 435 18.39 -17.19 -7.46
N LYS A 436 18.67 -16.71 -8.68
CA LYS A 436 18.91 -15.29 -8.98
C LYS A 436 17.72 -14.40 -8.62
N ASP A 437 16.49 -14.87 -8.83
CA ASP A 437 15.29 -14.01 -8.75
C ASP A 437 14.96 -13.65 -7.30
N SER A 438 15.02 -14.64 -6.40
CA SER A 438 14.77 -14.42 -4.97
C SER A 438 15.86 -13.55 -4.32
N TRP A 439 17.13 -13.78 -4.65
CA TRP A 439 18.25 -12.95 -4.18
C TRP A 439 18.23 -11.54 -4.77
N TYR A 440 17.84 -11.39 -6.03
CA TYR A 440 17.74 -10.08 -6.65
C TYR A 440 16.59 -9.26 -6.08
N ALA A 441 15.44 -9.90 -5.79
CA ALA A 441 14.35 -9.26 -5.09
C ALA A 441 14.78 -8.76 -3.70
N LEU A 442 15.49 -9.59 -2.93
CA LEU A 442 16.09 -9.20 -1.65
C LEU A 442 17.07 -8.03 -1.83
N HIS A 443 17.96 -8.09 -2.83
CA HIS A 443 18.94 -7.05 -3.13
C HIS A 443 18.30 -5.69 -3.45
N ILE A 444 17.21 -5.67 -4.23
CA ILE A 444 16.45 -4.44 -4.49
C ILE A 444 15.90 -3.85 -3.19
N MET A 445 15.26 -4.67 -2.35
CA MET A 445 14.67 -4.20 -1.10
C MET A 445 15.74 -3.69 -0.13
N HIS A 446 16.90 -4.35 -0.07
CA HIS A 446 18.04 -3.87 0.70
C HIS A 446 18.55 -2.51 0.21
N ARG A 447 18.69 -2.31 -1.12
CA ARG A 447 19.07 -1.01 -1.69
C ARG A 447 18.04 0.08 -1.46
N LEU A 448 16.76 -0.27 -1.34
CA LEU A 448 15.70 0.66 -0.94
C LEU A 448 15.67 0.91 0.57
N ASN A 449 16.71 0.48 1.30
CA ASN A 449 16.90 0.72 2.73
C ASN A 449 15.87 0.01 3.63
N TYR A 450 15.35 -1.15 3.21
CA TYR A 450 14.57 -2.04 4.06
C TYR A 450 15.48 -2.95 4.88
N GLU A 451 15.09 -3.21 6.14
CA GLU A 451 15.80 -4.18 6.99
C GLU A 451 15.44 -5.60 6.56
N ILE A 452 16.43 -6.42 6.22
CA ILE A 452 16.22 -7.85 5.99
C ILE A 452 16.52 -8.58 7.30
N ALA A 453 15.47 -8.98 8.02
CA ALA A 453 15.58 -9.53 9.36
C ALA A 453 15.85 -11.05 9.36
N CYS A 454 15.33 -11.77 8.36
CA CYS A 454 15.57 -13.20 8.19
C CYS A 454 15.36 -13.66 6.74
N ILE A 455 15.99 -14.79 6.41
CA ILE A 455 15.69 -15.59 5.23
C ILE A 455 14.69 -16.67 5.63
N ILE A 456 13.68 -16.87 4.79
CA ILE A 456 12.69 -17.94 4.90
C ILE A 456 12.90 -18.85 3.69
N SER A 457 13.13 -20.13 3.94
CA SER A 457 13.32 -21.14 2.89
C SER A 457 12.47 -22.36 3.19
N ILE A 458 11.80 -22.91 2.18
CA ILE A 458 10.98 -24.12 2.33
C ILE A 458 11.60 -25.21 1.47
N LEU A 459 11.90 -26.36 2.08
CA LEU A 459 12.44 -27.54 1.42
C LEU A 459 11.26 -28.38 0.90
N PRO A 460 11.01 -28.44 -0.42
CA PRO A 460 9.92 -29.24 -0.97
C PRO A 460 10.21 -30.75 -0.81
N ARG A 461 9.15 -31.59 -0.72
CA ARG A 461 9.28 -33.06 -0.64
C ARG A 461 9.49 -33.73 -2.00
N LYS A 462 9.00 -33.10 -3.07
CA LYS A 462 8.98 -33.54 -4.46
C LYS A 462 8.98 -32.29 -5.35
N GLU A 463 8.94 -32.44 -6.67
CA GLU A 463 8.72 -31.32 -7.59
C GLU A 463 7.53 -30.44 -7.13
N SER A 464 7.75 -29.13 -7.07
CA SER A 464 6.79 -28.16 -6.54
C SER A 464 6.58 -27.02 -7.52
N MET A 465 5.33 -26.68 -7.80
CA MET A 465 4.99 -25.48 -8.57
C MET A 465 5.13 -24.19 -7.74
N LEU A 466 5.23 -24.30 -6.41
CA LEU A 466 5.34 -23.17 -5.50
C LEU A 466 6.78 -22.89 -5.07
N PHE A 467 7.57 -23.93 -4.84
CA PHE A 467 8.94 -23.82 -4.33
C PHE A 467 9.96 -24.32 -5.35
N HIS A 468 11.05 -23.57 -5.48
CA HIS A 468 12.25 -24.04 -6.15
C HIS A 468 12.74 -25.33 -5.49
N VAL A 469 13.31 -26.24 -6.28
CA VAL A 469 13.75 -27.58 -5.81
C VAL A 469 15.28 -27.71 -5.87
N PRO A 470 15.98 -27.24 -6.91
CA PRO A 470 17.42 -27.44 -7.01
C PRO A 470 18.20 -26.74 -5.91
N MET A 471 19.14 -27.47 -5.29
CA MET A 471 20.10 -26.95 -4.31
C MET A 471 19.51 -26.13 -3.14
N VAL A 472 18.22 -26.25 -2.81
CA VAL A 472 17.61 -25.44 -1.73
C VAL A 472 18.26 -25.69 -0.36
N GLU A 473 18.83 -26.88 -0.13
CA GLU A 473 19.60 -27.16 1.08
C GLU A 473 20.84 -26.25 1.22
N MET A 474 21.41 -25.80 0.09
CA MET A 474 22.56 -24.89 0.02
C MET A 474 22.20 -23.44 0.35
N VAL A 475 20.90 -23.10 0.48
CA VAL A 475 20.47 -21.79 1.01
C VAL A 475 21.04 -21.56 2.41
N ARG A 476 21.37 -22.63 3.17
CA ARG A 476 22.11 -22.51 4.44
C ARG A 476 23.45 -21.82 4.28
N GLU A 477 24.20 -22.15 3.23
CA GLU A 477 25.51 -21.55 2.97
C GLU A 477 25.38 -20.12 2.48
N GLN A 478 24.35 -19.81 1.67
CA GLN A 478 24.04 -18.43 1.29
C GLN A 478 23.61 -17.57 2.48
N ALA A 479 22.79 -18.10 3.39
CA ALA A 479 22.38 -17.40 4.61
C ALA A 479 23.58 -17.12 5.52
N LYS A 480 24.50 -18.10 5.68
CA LYS A 480 25.77 -17.91 6.39
C LYS A 480 26.65 -16.86 5.72
N ALA A 481 26.81 -16.92 4.39
CA ALA A 481 27.59 -15.96 3.64
C ALA A 481 27.03 -14.54 3.79
N ALA A 482 25.71 -14.38 3.76
CA ALA A 482 25.02 -13.10 3.96
C ALA A 482 24.99 -12.63 5.42
N GLY A 483 25.26 -13.50 6.39
CA GLY A 483 25.12 -13.20 7.81
C GLY A 483 23.66 -12.95 8.24
N ILE A 484 22.69 -13.53 7.54
CA ILE A 484 21.25 -13.33 7.80
C ILE A 484 20.67 -14.59 8.45
N PRO A 485 19.89 -14.49 9.56
CA PRO A 485 19.24 -15.63 10.18
C PRO A 485 18.34 -16.40 9.22
N LEU A 486 18.38 -17.74 9.25
CA LEU A 486 17.60 -18.61 8.38
C LEU A 486 16.50 -19.35 9.17
N ILE A 487 15.27 -19.27 8.68
CA ILE A 487 14.20 -20.21 9.02
C ILE A 487 14.02 -21.16 7.83
N MET A 488 14.32 -22.44 8.05
CA MET A 488 14.18 -23.48 7.04
C MET A 488 13.28 -24.60 7.54
N LYS A 489 12.22 -24.93 6.79
CA LYS A 489 11.28 -26.01 7.12
C LYS A 489 11.06 -26.92 5.93
N LYS A 490 10.86 -28.22 6.18
CA LYS A 490 10.43 -29.17 5.15
C LYS A 490 8.94 -29.00 4.90
N ALA A 491 8.53 -28.99 3.63
CA ALA A 491 7.14 -28.94 3.24
C ALA A 491 6.40 -30.21 3.71
N GLY A 492 5.18 -30.02 4.21
CA GLY A 492 4.22 -31.11 4.42
C GLY A 492 3.47 -31.43 3.13
N GLU A 493 2.34 -32.13 3.23
CA GLU A 493 1.45 -32.35 2.08
C GLU A 493 0.78 -31.05 1.61
N ASN A 494 0.54 -30.11 2.55
CA ASN A 494 -0.06 -28.81 2.27
C ASN A 494 0.98 -27.69 2.27
N GLU A 495 1.39 -27.28 1.07
CA GLU A 495 2.39 -26.22 0.83
C GLU A 495 1.93 -24.82 1.28
N GLU A 496 0.64 -24.52 1.20
CA GLU A 496 0.09 -23.22 1.62
C GLU A 496 0.08 -23.10 3.15
N GLU A 497 -0.28 -24.20 3.83
CA GLU A 497 -0.31 -24.22 5.29
C GLU A 497 1.10 -24.07 5.88
N ILE A 498 2.09 -24.78 5.32
CA ILE A 498 3.47 -24.62 5.78
C ILE A 498 3.95 -23.19 5.55
N LEU A 499 3.72 -22.61 4.36
CA LEU A 499 4.11 -21.22 4.05
C LEU A 499 3.57 -20.23 5.09
N ARG A 500 2.28 -20.32 5.43
CA ARG A 500 1.66 -19.51 6.48
C ARG A 500 2.37 -19.69 7.82
N LYS A 501 2.57 -20.94 8.27
CA LYS A 501 3.23 -21.23 9.55
C LYS A 501 4.66 -20.68 9.63
N VAL A 502 5.43 -20.74 8.54
CA VAL A 502 6.81 -20.20 8.54
C VAL A 502 6.82 -18.67 8.60
N ILE A 503 5.85 -18.02 7.95
CA ILE A 503 5.68 -16.57 8.04
C ILE A 503 5.27 -16.17 9.47
N GLU A 504 4.34 -16.89 10.10
CA GLU A 504 3.97 -16.66 11.51
C GLU A 504 5.16 -16.82 12.46
N GLU A 505 5.98 -17.86 12.26
CA GLU A 505 7.21 -18.04 13.03
C GLU A 505 8.17 -16.86 12.83
N ALA A 506 8.32 -16.36 11.60
CA ALA A 506 9.15 -15.20 11.29
C ALA A 506 8.63 -13.91 11.94
N VAL A 507 7.30 -13.69 11.93
CA VAL A 507 6.64 -12.56 12.59
C VAL A 507 6.89 -12.61 14.09
N ASN A 508 6.77 -13.77 14.72
CA ASN A 508 6.94 -13.92 16.16
C ASN A 508 8.41 -13.78 16.59
N LYS A 509 9.33 -14.39 15.84
CA LYS A 509 10.75 -14.44 16.22
C LYS A 509 11.54 -13.19 15.81
N PHE A 510 11.25 -12.64 14.64
CA PHE A 510 12.02 -11.54 14.05
C PHE A 510 11.23 -10.23 13.94
N SER A 511 9.93 -10.24 14.29
CA SER A 511 9.04 -9.07 14.18
C SER A 511 9.05 -8.49 12.77
N ILE A 512 9.01 -9.37 11.76
CA ILE A 512 8.85 -8.92 10.38
C ILE A 512 7.47 -8.29 10.19
N GLU A 513 7.42 -7.24 9.39
CA GLU A 513 6.21 -6.50 9.01
C GLU A 513 5.86 -6.75 7.53
N GLY A 514 6.74 -7.43 6.80
CA GLY A 514 6.51 -7.81 5.41
C GLY A 514 7.37 -8.98 4.94
N VAL A 515 6.98 -9.55 3.80
CA VAL A 515 7.68 -10.65 3.15
C VAL A 515 8.01 -10.27 1.71
N VAL A 516 9.26 -10.51 1.31
CA VAL A 516 9.74 -10.32 -0.07
C VAL A 516 9.73 -11.64 -0.80
N SER A 517 9.16 -11.66 -2.02
CA SER A 517 9.22 -12.80 -2.93
C SER A 517 9.91 -12.45 -4.25
N GLY A 518 10.60 -13.43 -4.82
CA GLY A 518 11.23 -13.34 -6.13
C GLY A 518 10.27 -13.56 -7.32
N ALA A 519 8.96 -13.53 -7.10
CA ALA A 519 7.98 -13.80 -8.15
C ALA A 519 8.03 -12.71 -9.24
N ILE A 520 8.18 -13.13 -10.50
CA ILE A 520 8.30 -12.21 -11.63
C ILE A 520 7.01 -12.16 -12.46
N SER A 521 6.46 -13.32 -12.82
CA SER A 521 5.28 -13.43 -13.70
C SER A 521 4.29 -14.53 -13.33
N SER A 522 4.67 -15.50 -12.48
CA SER A 522 3.79 -16.59 -12.04
C SER A 522 2.67 -16.09 -11.10
N GLN A 523 1.44 -16.04 -11.62
CA GLN A 523 0.27 -15.61 -10.85
C GLN A 523 -0.07 -16.59 -9.73
N TYR A 524 0.17 -17.88 -9.95
CA TYR A 524 -0.07 -18.92 -8.96
C TYR A 524 0.81 -18.74 -7.72
N GLN A 525 2.13 -18.61 -7.92
CA GLN A 525 3.09 -18.39 -6.84
C GLN A 525 2.78 -17.10 -6.09
N ARG A 526 2.60 -16.01 -6.83
CA ARG A 526 2.27 -14.71 -6.27
C ARG A 526 1.03 -14.76 -5.38
N LYS A 527 -0.09 -15.30 -5.90
CA LYS A 527 -1.36 -15.35 -5.17
C LYS A 527 -1.21 -16.11 -3.86
N ARG A 528 -0.49 -17.23 -3.85
CA ARG A 528 -0.25 -18.01 -2.62
C ARG A 528 0.59 -17.27 -1.61
N PHE A 529 1.65 -16.57 -2.05
CA PHE A 529 2.44 -15.72 -1.16
C PHE A 529 1.61 -14.60 -0.55
N GLU A 530 0.77 -13.95 -1.36
CA GLU A 530 -0.12 -12.88 -0.91
C GLU A 530 -1.18 -13.38 0.06
N ASP A 531 -1.89 -14.46 -0.29
CA ASP A 531 -2.92 -15.04 0.56
C ASP A 531 -2.31 -15.51 1.90
N ALA A 532 -1.06 -15.99 1.91
CA ALA A 532 -0.34 -16.30 3.14
C ALA A 532 0.00 -15.04 3.94
N CYS A 533 0.57 -14.01 3.30
CA CYS A 533 0.91 -12.74 3.97
C CYS A 533 -0.33 -12.08 4.58
N GLU A 534 -1.43 -12.05 3.82
CA GLU A 534 -2.75 -11.56 4.23
C GLU A 534 -3.24 -12.30 5.48
N LYS A 535 -3.21 -13.64 5.47
CA LYS A 535 -3.59 -14.46 6.64
C LYS A 535 -2.73 -14.23 7.88
N THR A 536 -1.48 -13.80 7.70
CA THR A 536 -0.55 -13.52 8.80
C THR A 536 -0.48 -12.03 9.17
N GLY A 537 -1.22 -11.16 8.49
CA GLY A 537 -1.24 -9.72 8.74
C GLY A 537 0.05 -8.99 8.39
N VAL A 538 0.85 -9.48 7.43
CA VAL A 538 2.07 -8.81 6.97
C VAL A 538 1.97 -8.34 5.53
N ALA A 539 2.79 -7.35 5.18
CA ALA A 539 2.94 -6.84 3.83
C ALA A 539 3.51 -7.88 2.85
N SER A 540 3.09 -7.86 1.58
CA SER A 540 3.69 -8.67 0.51
C SER A 540 4.43 -7.79 -0.50
N PHE A 541 5.72 -8.06 -0.68
CA PHE A 541 6.59 -7.32 -1.61
C PHE A 541 7.08 -8.23 -2.74
N SER A 542 6.74 -7.87 -3.99
CA SER A 542 7.25 -8.54 -5.19
C SER A 542 7.88 -7.51 -6.13
N PRO A 543 9.12 -7.04 -5.84
CA PRO A 543 9.74 -5.94 -6.57
C PRO A 543 10.07 -6.27 -8.04
N LEU A 544 10.13 -7.56 -8.39
CA LEU A 544 10.38 -8.03 -9.76
C LEU A 544 9.09 -8.25 -10.54
N TRP A 545 7.94 -8.05 -9.93
CA TRP A 545 6.69 -8.38 -10.59
C TRP A 545 6.44 -7.49 -11.82
N GLY A 546 6.19 -8.12 -12.97
CA GLY A 546 5.85 -7.43 -14.22
C GLY A 546 7.01 -6.65 -14.86
N VAL A 547 8.26 -6.88 -14.46
CA VAL A 547 9.42 -6.30 -15.13
C VAL A 547 9.64 -6.94 -16.50
N ASP A 548 10.19 -6.18 -17.46
CA ASP A 548 10.63 -6.75 -18.73
C ASP A 548 11.80 -7.73 -18.49
N GLN A 549 11.65 -8.97 -18.95
CA GLN A 549 12.58 -10.07 -18.65
C GLN A 549 13.97 -9.86 -19.22
N LYS A 550 14.07 -9.23 -20.41
CA LYS A 550 15.38 -8.95 -21.05
C LYS A 550 16.13 -7.87 -20.30
N THR A 551 15.44 -6.79 -19.96
CA THR A 551 15.98 -5.69 -19.16
C THR A 551 16.33 -6.17 -17.75
N TYR A 552 15.53 -7.06 -17.19
CA TYR A 552 15.79 -7.71 -15.91
C TYR A 552 17.08 -8.55 -15.96
N LEU A 553 17.21 -9.48 -16.91
CA LEU A 553 18.38 -10.34 -17.05
C LEU A 553 19.68 -9.52 -17.15
N ARG A 554 19.67 -8.47 -17.98
CA ARG A 554 20.79 -7.53 -18.14
C ARG A 554 21.19 -6.79 -16.87
N LYS A 555 20.24 -6.57 -15.96
CA LYS A 555 20.51 -5.90 -14.68
C LYS A 555 21.04 -6.89 -13.64
N VAL A 556 20.38 -8.04 -13.49
CA VAL A 556 20.77 -9.03 -12.49
C VAL A 556 22.17 -9.57 -12.74
N CYS A 557 22.56 -9.80 -14.00
CA CYS A 557 23.91 -10.27 -14.36
C CYS A 557 25.03 -9.24 -14.13
N ARG A 558 24.70 -7.98 -13.82
CA ARG A 558 25.66 -6.92 -13.46
C ARG A 558 25.78 -6.73 -11.95
N GLU A 559 24.78 -7.18 -11.20
CA GLU A 559 24.64 -6.89 -9.78
C GLU A 559 24.83 -8.15 -8.91
N LEU A 560 24.60 -9.34 -9.44
CA LEU A 560 24.81 -10.64 -8.79
C LEU A 560 25.71 -11.53 -9.65
N LYS A 561 26.45 -12.46 -9.02
CA LYS A 561 27.08 -13.58 -9.72
C LYS A 561 26.34 -14.86 -9.42
N PHE A 562 25.92 -15.53 -10.48
CA PHE A 562 25.17 -16.77 -10.40
C PHE A 562 25.53 -17.68 -11.56
N ILE A 563 25.33 -18.97 -11.31
CA ILE A 563 25.55 -20.03 -12.28
C ILE A 563 24.21 -20.66 -12.68
N ILE A 564 24.17 -21.29 -13.84
CA ILE A 564 23.08 -22.21 -14.20
C ILE A 564 23.39 -23.58 -13.59
N VAL A 565 22.43 -24.17 -12.89
CA VAL A 565 22.57 -25.49 -12.25
C VAL A 565 21.76 -26.58 -12.96
N GLU A 566 20.77 -26.18 -13.74
CA GLU A 566 19.90 -27.08 -14.49
C GLU A 566 19.45 -26.39 -15.78
N VAL A 567 19.25 -27.16 -16.85
CA VAL A 567 18.69 -26.69 -18.13
C VAL A 567 17.62 -27.67 -18.60
N ALA A 568 16.49 -27.15 -19.08
CA ALA A 568 15.33 -27.95 -19.47
C ALA A 568 14.66 -27.43 -20.77
N ALA A 569 15.35 -26.60 -21.56
CA ALA A 569 14.83 -26.04 -22.80
C ALA A 569 15.73 -26.30 -24.01
N GLU A 570 15.09 -26.43 -25.18
CA GLU A 570 15.77 -26.58 -26.45
C GLU A 570 16.66 -25.35 -26.73
N GLY A 571 17.91 -25.60 -27.16
CA GLY A 571 18.93 -24.57 -27.35
C GLY A 571 19.79 -24.26 -26.12
N LEU A 572 19.50 -24.84 -24.95
CA LEU A 572 20.35 -24.80 -23.76
C LEU A 572 21.06 -26.14 -23.56
N GLU A 573 22.30 -26.22 -24.03
CA GLU A 573 23.12 -27.42 -23.90
C GLU A 573 23.79 -27.57 -22.53
N ARG A 574 24.34 -28.76 -22.27
CA ARG A 574 25.01 -29.14 -21.00
C ARG A 574 26.24 -28.28 -20.64
N GLU A 575 26.73 -27.50 -21.60
CA GLU A 575 27.79 -26.51 -21.41
C GLU A 575 27.35 -25.31 -20.56
N TRP A 576 26.05 -25.01 -20.54
CA TRP A 576 25.49 -23.96 -19.70
C TRP A 576 25.49 -24.34 -18.22
N VAL A 577 25.38 -25.63 -17.90
CA VAL A 577 25.42 -26.10 -16.51
C VAL A 577 26.81 -25.88 -15.91
N GLY A 578 26.84 -25.14 -14.80
CA GLY A 578 28.03 -24.67 -14.10
C GLY A 578 28.62 -23.36 -14.63
N LYS A 579 28.06 -22.79 -15.71
CA LYS A 579 28.57 -21.55 -16.31
C LYS A 579 28.06 -20.32 -15.54
N GLU A 580 28.96 -19.41 -15.21
CA GLU A 580 28.62 -18.10 -14.67
C GLU A 580 27.98 -17.21 -15.75
N ILE A 581 26.89 -16.54 -15.41
CA ILE A 581 26.13 -15.73 -16.37
C ILE A 581 26.46 -14.25 -16.17
N GLY A 582 27.41 -13.76 -16.97
CA GLY A 582 27.75 -12.34 -17.07
C GLY A 582 26.94 -11.59 -18.14
N PRO A 583 27.27 -10.30 -18.39
CA PRO A 583 26.61 -9.50 -19.43
C PRO A 583 26.69 -10.09 -20.85
N SER A 584 27.78 -10.78 -21.19
CA SER A 584 27.96 -11.42 -22.50
C SER A 584 27.05 -12.64 -22.66
N GLU A 585 27.03 -13.50 -21.63
CA GLU A 585 26.20 -14.69 -21.56
C GLU A 585 24.71 -14.32 -21.54
N ALA A 586 24.34 -13.22 -20.88
CA ALA A 586 22.98 -12.70 -20.90
C ALA A 586 22.51 -12.33 -22.32
N GLU A 587 23.34 -11.68 -23.15
CA GLU A 587 22.97 -11.41 -24.55
C GLU A 587 22.89 -12.69 -25.38
N SER A 588 23.75 -13.67 -25.10
CA SER A 588 23.66 -15.00 -25.72
C SER A 588 22.34 -15.69 -25.39
N LEU A 589 21.93 -15.71 -24.11
CA LEU A 589 20.64 -16.24 -23.66
C LEU A 589 19.46 -15.50 -24.30
N ILE A 590 19.51 -14.17 -24.39
CA ILE A 590 18.47 -13.36 -25.07
C ILE A 590 18.37 -13.72 -26.55
N THR A 591 19.50 -14.01 -27.20
CA THR A 591 19.55 -14.39 -28.61
C THR A 591 19.00 -15.80 -28.81
N LEU A 592 19.41 -16.76 -27.97
CA LEU A 592 18.88 -18.13 -27.98
C LEU A 592 17.39 -18.15 -27.69
N SER A 593 16.92 -17.39 -26.70
CA SER A 593 15.51 -17.20 -26.38
C SER A 593 14.69 -16.74 -27.58
N LYS A 594 15.21 -15.80 -28.41
CA LYS A 594 14.53 -15.38 -29.64
C LYS A 594 14.46 -16.49 -30.69
N LYS A 595 15.47 -17.35 -30.76
CA LYS A 595 15.57 -18.44 -31.74
C LYS A 595 14.70 -19.63 -31.36
N TYR A 596 14.73 -20.04 -30.10
CA TYR A 596 14.10 -21.25 -29.59
C TYR A 596 12.80 -21.01 -28.81
N GLY A 597 12.43 -19.74 -28.57
CA GLY A 597 11.14 -19.37 -28.00
C GLY A 597 11.00 -19.51 -26.48
N PHE A 598 12.06 -19.88 -25.75
CA PHE A 598 12.04 -19.94 -24.28
C PHE A 598 12.13 -18.56 -23.61
N ASN A 599 11.75 -18.45 -22.34
CA ASN A 599 11.86 -17.20 -21.59
C ASN A 599 13.32 -16.87 -21.26
N PRO A 600 13.84 -15.68 -21.64
CA PRO A 600 15.26 -15.36 -21.47
C PRO A 600 15.71 -15.28 -20.00
N ALA A 601 14.78 -15.15 -19.05
CA ALA A 601 15.08 -15.13 -17.61
C ALA A 601 14.89 -16.49 -16.93
N GLY A 602 14.53 -17.57 -17.64
CA GLY A 602 14.35 -18.91 -17.07
C GLY A 602 13.10 -19.07 -16.19
N GLU A 603 12.16 -18.11 -16.24
CA GLU A 603 10.96 -18.07 -15.40
C GLU A 603 10.00 -19.25 -15.61
N GLY A 604 10.08 -19.93 -16.76
CA GLY A 604 9.29 -21.11 -17.08
C GLY A 604 9.93 -22.43 -16.64
N GLY A 605 11.04 -22.37 -15.89
CA GLY A 605 11.85 -23.56 -15.53
C GLY A 605 12.81 -23.98 -16.64
N GLU A 606 13.06 -23.11 -17.64
CA GLU A 606 13.92 -23.45 -18.78
C GLU A 606 15.38 -23.61 -18.40
N TYR A 607 15.79 -22.92 -17.33
CA TYR A 607 17.01 -23.17 -16.61
C TYR A 607 16.88 -22.69 -15.17
N GLU A 608 17.51 -23.42 -14.25
CA GLU A 608 17.55 -23.04 -12.85
C GLU A 608 18.91 -22.47 -12.49
N THR A 609 18.93 -21.58 -11.51
CA THR A 609 20.14 -20.83 -11.15
C THR A 609 20.48 -20.94 -9.69
N PHE A 610 21.76 -20.75 -9.38
CA PHE A 610 22.24 -20.64 -8.01
C PHE A 610 23.17 -19.44 -7.87
N VAL A 611 22.87 -18.58 -6.89
CA VAL A 611 23.70 -17.40 -6.60
C VAL A 611 24.92 -17.79 -5.79
N ILE A 612 26.09 -17.49 -6.35
CA ILE A 612 27.39 -17.80 -5.73
C ILE A 612 28.02 -16.56 -5.08
N ASP A 613 27.66 -15.36 -5.52
CA ASP A 613 28.14 -14.10 -4.95
C ASP A 613 27.08 -13.01 -5.11
N ALA A 614 26.90 -12.21 -4.06
CA ALA A 614 25.94 -11.11 -4.03
C ALA A 614 26.50 -9.98 -3.16
N PRO A 615 26.09 -8.72 -3.34
CA PRO A 615 26.59 -7.60 -2.52
C PRO A 615 26.41 -7.74 -1.01
N LEU A 616 25.47 -8.60 -0.58
CA LEU A 616 25.24 -8.89 0.84
C LEU A 616 26.13 -10.01 1.39
N PHE A 617 26.85 -10.74 0.54
CA PHE A 617 27.70 -11.84 0.98
C PHE A 617 29.02 -11.27 1.52
N SER A 618 29.40 -11.73 2.70
CA SER A 618 30.73 -11.49 3.28
C SER A 618 31.85 -12.22 2.51
N LYS A 619 31.52 -13.33 1.83
CA LYS A 619 32.42 -14.09 0.98
C LYS A 619 31.65 -14.83 -0.12
N PRO A 620 32.23 -15.01 -1.32
CA PRO A 620 31.66 -15.86 -2.35
C PRO A 620 31.57 -17.33 -1.92
N ILE A 621 30.59 -18.03 -2.44
CA ILE A 621 30.42 -19.48 -2.27
C ILE A 621 31.17 -20.18 -3.40
N ARG A 622 31.99 -21.17 -3.05
CA ARG A 622 32.65 -22.05 -4.02
C ARG A 622 31.86 -23.36 -4.07
N LEU A 623 31.53 -23.80 -5.29
CA LEU A 623 30.85 -25.06 -5.54
C LEU A 623 31.74 -25.94 -6.40
N GLU A 624 31.79 -27.23 -6.07
CA GLU A 624 32.26 -28.27 -6.97
C GLU A 624 31.01 -28.95 -7.53
N LEU A 625 30.83 -28.88 -8.85
CA LEU A 625 29.67 -29.45 -9.53
C LEU A 625 30.09 -30.72 -10.24
N GLU A 626 29.45 -31.84 -9.87
CA GLU A 626 29.50 -33.06 -10.67
C GLU A 626 28.42 -33.00 -11.75
N LYS A 627 28.81 -33.06 -13.02
CA LYS A 627 27.88 -33.11 -14.15
C LYS A 627 27.35 -34.55 -14.28
N ILE A 628 26.19 -34.82 -13.67
CA ILE A 628 25.49 -36.10 -13.74
C ILE A 628 24.73 -36.22 -15.06
#